data_AF-A0A257GTK7-F1
#
_entry.id   AF-A0A257GTK7-F1
#
_cell.length_a   1.000
_cell.length_b   1.000
_cell.length_c   1.000
_cell.angle_alpha   90.00
_cell.angle_beta   90.00
_cell.angle_gamma   90.00
#
_symmetry.space_group_name_H-M   'P 1'
#
loop_
_entity.id
_entity.type
_entity.pdbx_description
1 polymer ?
#
loop_
_entity_poly.entity_id
_entity_poly.type
_entity_poly.pdbx_seq_one_letter_code
_entity_poly.pdbx_strand_id
1 'polypeptide(L)'
;MGHDPFLSDEEIQARGAKSVSFNELLTQADVITVHCPRSPETLNYFGAEQYRAMKKGAVFMSTARGGIHDEKALYEALRDGHLSGAGLDVWSVEPPAQDNPLLSLPNVTATYHIAGVTHEARRNAASMAAEQIEGMLKGQRAPRMANTEVWPVFLERFKKMFG
;
A
#
# COMPACT_ATOMS: atom_id res chain seq x y z
N MET A 1 -6.18 15.03 -6.68
CA MET A 1 -4.91 14.99 -7.44
C MET A 1 -4.29 13.63 -7.22
N GLY A 2 -3.52 13.11 -8.16
CA GLY A 2 -2.85 11.81 -8.05
C GLY A 2 -1.47 11.84 -8.70
N HIS A 3 -0.55 11.06 -8.14
CA HIS A 3 0.76 10.82 -8.69
C HIS A 3 1.01 9.31 -8.71
N ASP A 4 1.28 8.76 -9.89
CA ASP A 4 1.67 7.37 -10.07
C ASP A 4 2.67 7.30 -11.24
N PRO A 5 3.95 6.96 -11.02
CA PRO A 5 4.96 6.93 -12.07
C PRO A 5 4.74 5.80 -13.09
N PHE A 6 3.79 4.89 -12.84
CA PHE A 6 3.47 3.77 -13.73
C PHE A 6 2.19 3.96 -14.54
N LEU A 7 1.48 5.07 -14.35
CA LEU A 7 0.27 5.41 -15.11
C LEU A 7 0.52 6.65 -15.96
N SER A 8 -0.07 6.70 -17.15
CA SER A 8 -0.10 7.91 -17.96
C SER A 8 -1.01 8.97 -17.34
N ASP A 9 -0.82 10.23 -17.74
CA ASP A 9 -1.69 11.33 -17.31
C ASP A 9 -3.15 11.07 -17.71
N GLU A 10 -3.38 10.49 -18.89
CA GLU A 10 -4.70 10.10 -19.39
C GLU A 10 -5.34 9.00 -18.54
N GLU A 11 -4.55 8.00 -18.10
CA GLU A 11 -5.06 6.93 -17.23
C GLU A 11 -5.47 7.46 -15.85
N ILE A 12 -4.69 8.39 -15.29
CA ILE A 12 -5.02 9.05 -14.01
C ILE A 12 -6.28 9.91 -14.16
N GLN A 13 -6.40 10.66 -15.27
CA GLN A 13 -7.57 11.49 -15.58
C GLN A 13 -8.83 10.66 -15.81
N ALA A 14 -8.71 9.53 -16.53
CA ALA A 14 -9.82 8.61 -16.75
C ALA A 14 -10.38 8.01 -15.44
N ARG A 15 -9.55 7.94 -14.39
CA ARG A 15 -9.95 7.52 -13.03
C ARG A 15 -10.49 8.67 -12.17
N GLY A 16 -10.65 9.87 -12.73
CA GLY A 16 -11.24 11.03 -12.06
C GLY A 16 -10.25 11.84 -11.23
N ALA A 17 -8.95 11.66 -11.39
CA ALA A 17 -7.92 12.43 -10.69
C ALA A 17 -7.17 13.37 -11.64
N LYS A 18 -6.81 14.56 -11.15
CA LYS A 18 -5.80 15.41 -11.82
C LYS A 18 -4.42 14.79 -11.62
N SER A 19 -3.74 14.39 -12.70
CA SER A 19 -2.32 14.02 -12.65
C SER A 19 -1.46 15.21 -12.26
N VAL A 20 -0.55 15.00 -11.33
CA VAL A 20 0.40 16.01 -10.83
C VAL A 20 1.75 15.36 -10.54
N SER A 21 2.81 16.16 -10.51
CA SER A 21 4.09 15.69 -9.99
C SER A 21 4.00 15.37 -8.49
N PHE A 22 4.92 14.53 -8.00
CA PHE A 22 4.98 14.20 -6.58
C PHE A 22 5.15 15.44 -5.70
N ASN A 23 6.01 16.39 -6.12
CA ASN A 23 6.23 17.62 -5.38
C ASN A 23 4.98 18.53 -5.34
N GLU A 24 4.24 18.62 -6.44
CA GLU A 24 2.96 19.34 -6.46
C GLU A 24 1.93 18.66 -5.54
N LEU A 25 1.90 17.32 -5.51
CA LEU A 25 1.04 16.59 -4.59
C LEU A 25 1.38 16.94 -3.12
N LEU A 26 2.65 16.90 -2.74
CA LEU A 26 3.11 17.23 -1.38
C LEU A 26 2.72 18.65 -0.99
N THR A 27 3.06 19.63 -1.83
CA THR A 27 2.92 21.06 -1.51
C THR A 27 1.48 21.59 -1.57
N GLN A 28 0.56 20.89 -2.24
CA GLN A 28 -0.82 21.36 -2.44
C GLN A 28 -1.87 20.57 -1.64
N ALA A 29 -1.61 19.30 -1.31
CA ALA A 29 -2.60 18.46 -0.65
C ALA A 29 -2.75 18.76 0.84
N ASP A 30 -4.00 18.88 1.31
CA ASP A 30 -4.34 18.95 2.73
C ASP A 30 -4.31 17.57 3.41
N VAL A 31 -4.56 16.53 2.62
CA VAL A 31 -4.51 15.13 3.05
C VAL A 31 -3.76 14.33 1.99
N ILE A 32 -2.77 13.55 2.42
CA ILE A 32 -2.04 12.62 1.55
C ILE A 32 -2.32 11.20 2.01
N THR A 33 -2.76 10.36 1.08
CA THR A 33 -3.00 8.93 1.29
C THR A 33 -2.12 8.11 0.35
N VAL A 34 -1.45 7.10 0.89
CA VAL A 34 -0.48 6.27 0.16
C VAL A 34 -1.09 4.93 -0.22
N HIS A 35 -0.94 4.56 -1.49
CA HIS A 35 -1.52 3.33 -2.06
C HIS A 35 -0.54 2.52 -2.95
N CYS A 36 0.75 2.91 -2.99
CA CYS A 36 1.74 2.18 -3.77
C CYS A 36 2.18 0.87 -3.08
N PRO A 37 2.65 -0.14 -3.84
CA PRO A 37 3.23 -1.33 -3.26
C PRO A 37 4.57 -1.02 -2.56
N ARG A 38 4.97 -1.90 -1.63
CA ARG A 38 6.33 -1.90 -1.08
C ARG A 38 7.29 -2.57 -2.07
N SER A 39 8.29 -1.82 -2.50
CA SER A 39 9.40 -2.27 -3.33
C SER A 39 10.68 -1.57 -2.87
N PRO A 40 11.88 -1.94 -3.35
CA PRO A 40 13.10 -1.22 -3.04
C PRO A 40 13.02 0.29 -3.31
N GLU A 41 12.28 0.69 -4.35
CA GLU A 41 12.09 2.08 -4.77
C GLU A 41 11.14 2.86 -3.85
N THR A 42 10.23 2.17 -3.14
CA THR A 42 9.25 2.81 -2.26
C THR A 42 9.60 2.69 -0.77
N LEU A 43 10.74 2.08 -0.42
CA LEU A 43 11.23 2.06 0.96
C LEU A 43 11.56 3.48 1.44
N ASN A 44 10.96 3.88 2.57
CA ASN A 44 11.08 5.21 3.16
C ASN A 44 10.80 6.35 2.16
N TYR A 45 9.93 6.09 1.18
CA TYR A 45 9.52 7.07 0.18
C TYR A 45 8.92 8.33 0.80
N PHE A 46 8.24 8.17 1.95
CA PHE A 46 7.86 9.29 2.82
C PHE A 46 8.82 9.37 4.00
N GLY A 47 9.83 10.22 3.87
CA GLY A 47 10.79 10.57 4.91
C GLY A 47 10.68 12.03 5.35
N ALA A 48 11.68 12.47 6.12
CA ALA A 48 11.68 13.81 6.73
C ALA A 48 11.59 14.95 5.70
N GLU A 49 12.17 14.79 4.52
CA GLU A 49 12.06 15.77 3.43
C GLU A 49 10.63 15.87 2.90
N GLN A 50 9.99 14.73 2.63
CA GLN A 50 8.63 14.69 2.10
C GLN A 50 7.64 15.26 3.11
N TYR A 51 7.76 14.89 4.40
CA TYR A 51 6.90 15.46 5.44
C TYR A 51 7.07 16.96 5.59
N ARG A 52 8.29 17.51 5.45
CA ARG A 52 8.50 18.97 5.48
C ARG A 52 7.97 19.70 4.25
N ALA A 53 7.93 19.02 3.10
CA ALA A 53 7.38 19.56 1.87
C ALA A 53 5.84 19.54 1.85
N MET A 54 5.21 18.72 2.71
CA MET A 54 3.78 18.77 2.92
C MET A 54 3.35 20.13 3.47
N LYS A 55 2.08 20.48 3.26
CA LYS A 55 1.51 21.68 3.87
C LYS A 55 1.56 21.57 5.39
N LYS A 56 1.92 22.67 6.06
CA LYS A 56 1.76 22.75 7.52
C LYS A 56 0.29 22.53 7.89
N GLY A 57 0.04 21.60 8.80
CA GLY A 57 -1.29 21.17 9.21
C GLY A 57 -1.91 20.08 8.32
N ALA A 58 -1.20 19.54 7.32
CA ALA A 58 -1.68 18.42 6.53
C ALA A 58 -1.79 17.12 7.35
N VAL A 59 -2.61 16.20 6.86
CA VAL A 59 -2.79 14.84 7.42
C VAL A 59 -2.13 13.81 6.52
N PHE A 60 -1.39 12.88 7.12
CA PHE A 60 -0.79 11.75 6.41
C PHE A 60 -1.56 10.45 6.68
N MET A 61 -1.84 9.66 5.64
CA MET A 61 -2.55 8.37 5.78
C MET A 61 -1.83 7.26 5.02
N SER A 62 -1.75 6.08 5.63
CA SER A 62 -1.21 4.89 4.98
C SER A 62 -1.99 3.64 5.34
N THR A 63 -2.61 3.05 4.30
CA THR A 63 -3.16 1.68 4.29
C THR A 63 -2.41 0.81 3.28
N ALA A 64 -1.25 1.27 2.80
CA ALA A 64 -0.42 0.59 1.82
C ALA A 64 0.41 -0.52 2.48
N ARG A 65 1.66 -0.24 2.82
CA ARG A 65 2.57 -1.17 3.52
C ARG A 65 3.48 -0.39 4.46
N GLY A 66 3.81 -1.00 5.59
CA GLY A 66 4.84 -0.50 6.48
C GLY A 66 6.22 -0.45 5.80
N GLY A 67 7.04 0.50 6.23
CA GLY A 67 8.34 0.78 5.62
C GLY A 67 8.29 1.62 4.34
N ILE A 68 7.10 1.97 3.83
CA ILE A 68 6.97 3.05 2.81
C ILE A 68 7.09 4.42 3.47
N HIS A 69 6.55 4.54 4.68
CA HIS A 69 6.71 5.70 5.53
C HIS A 69 7.81 5.43 6.55
N ASP A 70 8.73 6.37 6.70
CA ASP A 70 9.69 6.39 7.80
C ASP A 70 8.94 6.80 9.08
N GLU A 71 8.75 5.84 9.99
CA GLU A 71 8.02 6.04 11.24
C GLU A 71 8.69 7.06 12.17
N LYS A 72 10.03 7.12 12.17
CA LYS A 72 10.76 8.07 13.01
C LYS A 72 10.57 9.49 12.49
N ALA A 73 10.73 9.69 11.18
CA ALA A 73 10.51 10.98 10.55
C ALA A 73 9.05 11.44 10.68
N LEU A 74 8.09 10.51 10.59
CA LEU A 74 6.68 10.80 10.80
C LEU A 74 6.41 11.24 12.25
N TYR A 75 6.99 10.54 13.22
CA TYR A 75 6.90 10.91 14.64
C TYR A 75 7.40 12.33 14.88
N GLU A 76 8.57 12.69 14.34
CA GLU A 76 9.13 14.04 14.47
C GLU A 76 8.20 15.10 13.84
N ALA A 77 7.69 14.86 12.64
CA ALA A 77 6.80 15.79 11.95
C ALA A 77 5.47 16.02 12.68
N LEU A 78 4.94 14.99 13.34
CA LEU A 78 3.72 15.07 14.15
C LEU A 78 3.98 15.75 15.50
N ARG A 79 5.05 15.35 16.20
CA ARG A 79 5.44 15.91 17.50
C ARG A 79 5.71 17.42 17.40
N ASP A 80 6.38 17.84 16.34
CA ASP A 80 6.73 19.25 16.13
C ASP A 80 5.54 20.08 15.59
N GLY A 81 4.37 19.44 15.39
CA GLY A 81 3.14 20.08 14.94
C GLY A 81 3.18 20.54 13.48
N HIS A 82 4.11 20.01 12.68
CA HIS A 82 4.14 20.27 11.24
C HIS A 82 2.98 19.58 10.55
N LEU A 83 2.75 18.30 10.83
CA LEU A 83 1.55 17.57 10.44
C LEU A 83 0.51 17.66 11.55
N SER A 84 -0.77 17.81 11.17
CA SER A 84 -1.86 17.89 12.15
C SER A 84 -2.22 16.51 12.70
N GLY A 85 -2.01 15.44 11.94
CA GLY A 85 -2.24 14.07 12.37
C GLY A 85 -1.86 13.01 11.34
N ALA A 86 -1.96 11.75 11.76
CA ALA A 86 -1.76 10.61 10.88
C ALA A 86 -2.77 9.48 11.10
N GLY A 87 -3.14 8.79 10.02
CA GLY A 87 -3.95 7.57 10.03
C GLY A 87 -3.14 6.38 9.51
N LEU A 88 -2.84 5.41 10.38
CA LEU A 88 -1.92 4.30 10.07
C LEU A 88 -2.59 2.95 10.28
N ASP A 89 -2.67 2.14 9.22
CA ASP A 89 -3.11 0.74 9.31
C ASP A 89 -1.93 -0.25 9.23
N VAL A 90 -0.76 0.19 8.77
CA VAL A 90 0.38 -0.67 8.42
C VAL A 90 1.65 -0.19 9.09
N TRP A 91 2.56 -1.11 9.45
CA TRP A 91 3.73 -0.82 10.29
C TRP A 91 5.00 -1.50 9.75
N SER A 92 6.16 -0.88 9.96
CA SER A 92 7.46 -1.40 9.50
C SER A 92 7.75 -2.81 10.06
N VAL A 93 7.37 -3.03 11.31
CA VAL A 93 7.30 -4.32 11.99
C VAL A 93 5.88 -4.53 12.47
N GLU A 94 5.30 -5.69 12.15
CA GLU A 94 3.92 -6.03 12.51
C GLU A 94 3.90 -7.28 13.41
N PRO A 95 3.29 -7.20 14.61
CA PRO A 95 2.65 -6.01 15.21
C PRO A 95 3.69 -4.95 15.62
N PRO A 96 3.31 -3.65 15.65
CA PRO A 96 4.18 -2.62 16.21
C PRO A 96 4.46 -2.91 17.69
N ALA A 97 5.66 -2.53 18.15
CA ALA A 97 5.99 -2.63 19.56
C ALA A 97 5.03 -1.76 20.40
N GLN A 98 4.70 -2.21 21.61
CA GLN A 98 3.76 -1.49 22.49
C GLN A 98 4.24 -0.07 22.85
N ASP A 99 5.56 0.12 22.86
CA ASP A 99 6.24 1.39 23.13
C ASP A 99 6.59 2.16 21.84
N ASN A 100 6.03 1.79 20.68
CA ASN A 100 6.22 2.57 19.46
C ASN A 100 5.74 4.03 19.68
N PRO A 101 6.61 5.04 19.51
CA PRO A 101 6.29 6.43 19.84
C PRO A 101 5.05 6.97 19.11
N LEU A 102 4.77 6.50 17.90
CA LEU A 102 3.59 6.92 17.14
C LEU A 102 2.28 6.54 17.86
N LEU A 103 2.25 5.41 18.58
CA LEU A 103 1.06 4.96 19.31
C LEU A 103 0.74 5.83 20.54
N SER A 104 1.72 6.61 21.01
CA SER A 104 1.55 7.53 22.15
C SER A 104 0.98 8.90 21.77
N LEU A 105 0.97 9.23 20.47
CA LEU A 105 0.59 10.54 19.99
C LEU A 105 -0.94 10.69 19.90
N PRO A 106 -1.54 11.73 20.50
CA PRO A 106 -3.01 11.90 20.49
C PRO A 106 -3.57 12.23 19.11
N ASN A 107 -2.72 12.64 18.17
CA ASN A 107 -3.06 12.95 16.79
C ASN A 107 -2.72 11.80 15.81
N VAL A 108 -2.50 10.59 16.33
CA VAL A 108 -2.36 9.37 15.52
C VAL A 108 -3.56 8.47 15.73
N THR A 109 -4.23 8.09 14.65
CA THR A 109 -5.22 7.02 14.64
C THR A 109 -4.58 5.77 14.06
N ALA A 110 -4.57 4.70 14.84
CA ALA A 110 -3.91 3.45 14.52
C ALA A 110 -4.90 2.29 14.39
N THR A 111 -4.72 1.45 13.38
CA THR A 111 -5.35 0.13 13.23
C THR A 111 -4.28 -0.94 12.98
N TYR A 112 -4.67 -2.22 13.10
CA TYR A 112 -3.74 -3.36 13.12
C TYR A 112 -3.76 -4.19 11.82
N HIS A 113 -3.51 -3.53 10.69
CA HIS A 113 -3.48 -4.10 9.34
C HIS A 113 -4.80 -4.79 8.96
N ILE A 114 -5.89 -4.03 9.08
CA ILE A 114 -7.26 -4.51 8.87
C ILE A 114 -8.04 -3.75 7.81
N ALA A 115 -7.43 -2.81 7.08
CA ALA A 115 -8.15 -2.03 6.06
C ALA A 115 -8.85 -2.90 4.99
N GLY A 116 -8.29 -4.07 4.67
CA GLY A 116 -8.88 -5.04 3.74
C GLY A 116 -9.72 -6.14 4.40
N VAL A 117 -9.90 -6.15 5.72
CA VAL A 117 -10.46 -7.28 6.46
C VAL A 117 -11.97 -7.09 6.67
N THR A 118 -12.73 -7.18 5.58
CA THR A 118 -14.21 -7.20 5.59
C THR A 118 -14.76 -8.60 5.29
N HIS A 119 -16.02 -8.85 5.62
CA HIS A 119 -16.67 -10.14 5.32
C HIS A 119 -16.72 -10.41 3.81
N GLU A 120 -17.01 -9.38 3.02
CA GLU A 120 -17.08 -9.40 1.57
C GLU A 120 -15.69 -9.65 0.97
N ALA A 121 -14.66 -8.94 1.44
CA ALA A 121 -13.30 -9.11 0.95
C ALA A 121 -12.76 -10.52 1.24
N ARG A 122 -13.01 -11.04 2.46
CA ARG A 122 -12.61 -12.42 2.82
C ARG A 122 -13.34 -13.47 2.00
N ARG A 123 -14.65 -13.29 1.76
CA ARG A 123 -15.43 -14.18 0.88
C ARG A 123 -14.88 -14.15 -0.55
N ASN A 124 -14.65 -12.97 -1.11
CA ASN A 124 -14.12 -12.81 -2.45
C ASN A 124 -12.73 -13.45 -2.56
N ALA A 125 -11.83 -13.22 -1.59
CA ALA A 125 -10.51 -13.85 -1.58
C ALA A 125 -10.58 -15.37 -1.57
N ALA A 126 -11.45 -15.95 -0.73
CA ALA A 126 -11.66 -17.39 -0.68
C ALA A 126 -12.20 -17.95 -2.00
N SER A 127 -13.23 -17.32 -2.59
CA SER A 127 -13.78 -17.72 -3.89
C SER A 127 -12.73 -17.63 -5.00
N MET A 128 -11.99 -16.52 -5.06
CA MET A 128 -10.93 -16.31 -6.05
C MET A 128 -9.82 -17.36 -5.95
N ALA A 129 -9.44 -17.78 -4.75
CA ALA A 129 -8.46 -18.83 -4.55
C ALA A 129 -9.00 -20.21 -4.97
N ALA A 130 -10.25 -20.52 -4.61
CA ALA A 130 -10.89 -21.78 -5.00
C ALA A 130 -11.03 -21.91 -6.53
N GLU A 131 -11.50 -20.86 -7.21
CA GLU A 131 -11.60 -20.78 -8.68
C GLU A 131 -10.23 -21.03 -9.34
N GLN A 132 -9.16 -20.44 -8.79
CA GLN A 132 -7.81 -20.62 -9.33
C GLN A 132 -7.31 -22.05 -9.17
N ILE A 133 -7.49 -22.66 -7.99
CA ILE A 133 -7.08 -24.03 -7.72
C ILE A 133 -7.85 -24.99 -8.63
N GLU A 134 -9.18 -24.81 -8.74
CA GLU A 134 -10.01 -25.64 -9.62
C GLU A 134 -9.57 -25.53 -11.09
N GLY A 135 -9.32 -24.31 -11.58
CA GLY A 135 -8.83 -24.09 -12.94
C GLY A 135 -7.48 -24.76 -13.18
N MET A 136 -6.54 -24.61 -12.25
CA MET A 136 -5.21 -25.24 -12.34
C MET A 136 -5.29 -26.77 -12.35
N LEU A 137 -6.20 -27.37 -11.57
CA LEU A 137 -6.45 -28.82 -11.58
C LEU A 137 -7.09 -29.31 -12.89
N LYS A 138 -7.72 -28.42 -13.66
CA LYS A 138 -8.20 -28.69 -15.02
C LYS A 138 -7.17 -28.38 -16.11
N GLY A 139 -5.93 -28.08 -15.73
CA GLY A 139 -4.85 -27.69 -16.65
C GLY A 139 -4.99 -26.27 -17.23
N GLN A 140 -5.88 -25.44 -16.66
CA GLN A 140 -6.09 -24.06 -17.09
C GLN A 140 -5.11 -23.12 -16.37
N ARG A 141 -4.66 -22.08 -17.09
CA ARG A 141 -3.79 -21.07 -16.51
C ARG A 141 -4.56 -20.22 -15.50
N ALA A 142 -4.01 -20.06 -14.29
CA ALA A 142 -4.62 -19.23 -13.27
C ALA A 142 -4.67 -17.75 -13.72
N PRO A 143 -5.84 -17.08 -13.65
CA PRO A 143 -6.05 -15.75 -14.20
C PRO A 143 -5.31 -14.60 -13.49
N ARG A 144 -4.80 -14.82 -12.26
CA ARG A 144 -4.14 -13.78 -11.45
C ARG A 144 -2.76 -14.23 -10.94
N MET A 145 -1.99 -14.90 -11.79
CA MET A 145 -0.63 -15.32 -11.47
C MET A 145 0.30 -14.10 -11.34
N ALA A 146 0.98 -14.00 -10.20
CA ALA A 146 1.99 -12.96 -9.96
C ALA A 146 3.31 -13.24 -10.70
N ASN A 147 3.69 -14.50 -10.81
CA ASN A 147 4.94 -14.98 -11.42
C ASN A 147 4.64 -15.82 -12.67
N THR A 148 4.26 -15.14 -13.76
CA THR A 148 3.75 -15.84 -14.95
C THR A 148 4.76 -16.75 -15.64
N GLU A 149 6.04 -16.49 -15.45
CA GLU A 149 7.18 -17.24 -15.98
C GLU A 149 7.28 -18.66 -15.43
N VAL A 150 6.66 -18.97 -14.27
CA VAL A 150 6.69 -20.34 -13.72
C VAL A 150 5.66 -21.27 -14.35
N TRP A 151 4.78 -20.75 -15.21
CA TRP A 151 3.70 -21.54 -15.81
C TRP A 151 4.17 -22.76 -16.60
N PRO A 152 5.20 -22.66 -17.47
CA PRO A 152 5.72 -23.85 -18.17
C PRO A 152 6.24 -24.91 -17.19
N VAL A 153 6.92 -24.50 -16.12
CA VAL A 153 7.42 -25.41 -15.07
C VAL A 153 6.26 -26.11 -14.34
N PHE A 154 5.18 -25.39 -14.07
CA PHE A 154 3.97 -25.98 -13.51
C PHE A 154 3.38 -27.04 -14.44
N LEU A 155 3.24 -26.75 -15.74
CA LEU A 155 2.67 -27.70 -16.72
C LEU A 155 3.47 -29.01 -16.81
N GLU A 156 4.81 -28.93 -16.78
CA GLU A 156 5.66 -30.11 -16.74
C GLU A 156 5.43 -30.97 -15.50
N ARG A 157 5.30 -30.34 -14.32
CA ARG A 157 5.00 -31.04 -13.06
C ARG A 157 3.60 -31.63 -13.08
N PHE A 158 2.62 -30.88 -13.59
CA PHE A 158 1.23 -31.31 -13.68
C PHE A 158 1.09 -32.57 -14.53
N LYS A 159 1.70 -32.59 -15.73
CA LYS A 159 1.72 -33.77 -16.61
C LYS A 159 2.35 -34.99 -15.95
N LYS A 160 3.44 -34.81 -15.18
CA LYS A 160 4.09 -35.91 -14.45
C LYS A 160 3.19 -36.50 -13.35
N MET A 161 2.32 -35.69 -12.73
CA MET A 161 1.43 -36.13 -11.65
C MET A 161 0.13 -36.74 -12.15
N PHE A 162 -0.44 -36.21 -13.24
CA PHE A 162 -1.81 -36.51 -13.67
C PHE A 162 -1.94 -37.15 -15.06
N GLY A 163 -0.84 -37.36 -15.78
CA GLY A 163 -0.81 -37.91 -17.15
C GLY A 163 -0.91 -36.85 -18.24
#